data_AF-A0A9E0YYY0-F1
#
_entry.id   AF-A0A9E0YYY0-F1
#
_cell.length_a   1.000
_cell.length_b   1.000
_cell.length_c   1.000
_cell.angle_alpha   90.00
_cell.angle_beta   90.00
_cell.angle_gamma   90.00
#
_symmetry.space_group_name_H-M   'P 1'
#
loop_
_entity.id
_entity.type
_entity.pdbx_description
1 polymer ?
#
loop_
_entity_poly.entity_id
_entity_poly.type
_entity_poly.pdbx_seq_one_letter_code
_entity_poly.pdbx_strand_id
1 'polypeptide(L)'
;MSESKMLEALALVGLYPGYEFRIAGSGTVYYIDKDYGIFTKNDDVINNEKLVTVLSNPDLIIKCRNFSQKEKEILKALYTLGFIYVARDKNSTLCVYTSLPNKDKVGWHCAGHRLSFVDLPFFGKEVDFKYIRWEDEKPFDIKAFLECEGYEN
;
A
#
# COMPACT_ATOMS: atom_id res chain seq x y z
N MET A 1 5.28 -9.73 23.06
CA MET A 1 4.73 -8.44 22.54
C MET A 1 3.25 -8.45 22.82
N SER A 2 2.66 -7.36 23.33
CA SER A 2 1.19 -7.24 23.30
C SER A 2 0.75 -7.03 21.85
N GLU A 3 -0.45 -7.48 21.50
CA GLU A 3 -1.06 -7.31 20.17
C GLU A 3 -0.99 -5.85 19.67
N SER A 4 -1.27 -4.89 20.57
CA SER A 4 -1.15 -3.45 20.31
C SER A 4 0.26 -3.00 19.88
N LYS A 5 1.33 -3.56 20.45
CA LYS A 5 2.71 -3.19 20.08
C LYS A 5 3.13 -3.76 18.72
N MET A 6 2.61 -4.94 18.36
CA MET A 6 2.86 -5.55 17.06
C MET A 6 2.15 -4.76 15.96
N LEU A 7 0.92 -4.32 16.22
CA LEU A 7 0.13 -3.48 15.32
C LEU A 7 0.81 -2.14 15.05
N GLU A 8 1.32 -1.49 16.09
CA GLU A 8 2.12 -0.26 15.95
C GLU A 8 3.37 -0.50 15.11
N ALA A 9 4.12 -1.58 15.36
CA ALA A 9 5.35 -1.89 14.62
C ALA A 9 5.08 -2.22 13.14
N LEU A 10 3.99 -2.92 12.83
CA LEU A 10 3.59 -3.20 11.44
C LEU A 10 3.11 -1.93 10.73
N ALA A 11 2.36 -1.07 11.42
CA ALA A 11 1.92 0.20 10.87
C ALA A 11 3.10 1.14 10.55
N LEU A 12 4.16 1.15 11.38
CA LEU A 12 5.38 1.92 11.13
C LEU A 12 6.09 1.52 9.84
N VAL A 13 5.94 0.26 9.40
CA VAL A 13 6.47 -0.22 8.13
C VAL A 13 5.39 -0.27 7.04
N GLY A 14 4.20 0.27 7.31
CA GLY A 14 3.03 0.30 6.44
C GLY A 14 2.61 -1.09 5.95
N LEU A 15 2.68 -2.08 6.83
CA LEU A 15 2.16 -3.43 6.66
C LEU A 15 0.85 -3.56 7.45
N TYR A 16 -0.17 -4.13 6.83
CA TYR A 16 -1.50 -4.24 7.42
C TYR A 16 -2.09 -5.65 7.22
N PRO A 17 -3.09 -6.06 8.03
CA PRO A 17 -3.81 -7.30 7.79
C PRO A 17 -4.32 -7.42 6.35
N GLY A 18 -4.19 -8.61 5.79
CA GLY A 18 -4.51 -8.91 4.39
C GLY A 18 -3.39 -8.57 3.40
N TYR A 19 -2.24 -8.09 3.86
CA TYR A 19 -1.10 -7.74 3.00
C TYR A 19 -0.17 -8.93 2.85
N GLU A 20 0.42 -9.01 1.66
CA GLU A 20 1.58 -9.85 1.41
C GLU A 20 2.84 -8.99 1.35
N PHE A 21 3.97 -9.53 1.77
CA PHE A 21 5.27 -8.89 1.62
C PHE A 21 6.39 -9.90 1.42
N ARG A 22 7.54 -9.43 0.94
CA ARG A 22 8.78 -10.19 0.83
C ARG A 22 9.87 -9.45 1.58
N ILE A 23 10.93 -10.19 1.90
CA ILE A 23 12.17 -9.62 2.40
C ILE A 23 13.15 -9.60 1.24
N ALA A 24 13.82 -8.48 0.99
CA ALA A 24 14.82 -8.35 -0.06
C ALA A 24 15.88 -9.46 0.09
N GLY A 25 16.22 -10.14 -1.02
CA GLY A 25 17.10 -11.30 -1.03
C GLY A 25 16.44 -12.64 -0.66
N SER A 26 15.15 -12.65 -0.29
CA SER A 26 14.36 -13.86 -0.05
C SER A 26 13.27 -14.04 -1.11
N GLY A 27 13.11 -15.27 -1.60
CA GLY A 27 11.99 -15.65 -2.48
C GLY A 27 10.68 -15.92 -1.74
N THR A 28 10.71 -15.94 -0.41
CA THR A 28 9.54 -16.27 0.42
C THR A 28 8.55 -15.11 0.46
N VAL A 29 7.28 -15.42 0.18
CA VAL A 29 6.14 -14.52 0.39
C VAL A 29 5.58 -14.75 1.79
N TYR A 30 5.39 -13.67 2.52
CA TYR A 30 4.75 -13.62 3.83
C TYR A 30 3.37 -12.99 3.71
N TYR A 31 2.43 -13.43 4.52
CA TYR A 31 1.07 -12.91 4.62
C TYR A 31 0.76 -12.51 6.07
N ILE A 32 0.03 -11.42 6.23
CA ILE A 32 -0.42 -10.90 7.54
C ILE A 32 -1.90 -11.22 7.69
N ASP A 33 -2.24 -12.09 8.65
CA ASP A 33 -3.63 -12.43 8.92
C ASP A 33 -4.38 -11.31 9.66
N LYS A 34 -5.71 -11.41 9.72
CA LYS A 34 -6.61 -10.51 10.46
C LYS A 34 -6.21 -10.31 11.92
N ASP A 35 -5.62 -11.34 12.53
CA ASP A 35 -5.15 -11.35 13.92
C ASP A 35 -3.66 -10.94 14.04
N TYR A 36 -3.11 -10.31 12.98
CA TYR A 36 -1.73 -9.83 12.88
C TYR A 36 -0.64 -10.93 12.95
N GLY A 37 -1.04 -12.20 12.89
CA GLY A 37 -0.13 -13.32 12.69
C GLY A 37 0.55 -13.22 11.33
N ILE A 38 1.84 -13.54 11.28
CA ILE A 38 2.64 -13.50 10.04
C ILE A 38 3.01 -14.92 9.66
N PHE A 39 2.58 -15.30 8.46
CA PHE A 39 2.65 -16.66 7.95
C PHE A 39 3.39 -16.69 6.62
N THR A 40 4.01 -17.82 6.30
CA THR A 40 4.40 -18.11 4.91
C THR A 40 3.24 -18.77 4.17
N LYS A 41 3.35 -18.94 2.84
CA LYS A 41 2.38 -19.73 2.06
C LYS A 41 2.24 -21.20 2.50
N ASN A 42 3.17 -21.72 3.30
CA ASN A 42 3.09 -23.05 3.88
C ASN A 42 2.45 -23.04 5.29
N ASP A 43 1.86 -21.92 5.70
CA ASP A 43 1.27 -21.67 7.03
C ASP A 43 2.25 -21.78 8.20
N ASP A 44 3.56 -21.79 7.92
CA ASP A 44 4.58 -21.71 8.97
C ASP A 44 4.53 -20.33 9.65
N VAL A 45 4.33 -20.35 10.97
CA VAL A 45 4.39 -19.16 11.82
C VAL A 45 5.83 -18.64 11.85
N ILE A 46 6.03 -17.37 11.52
CA ILE A 46 7.34 -16.72 11.74
C ILE A 46 7.63 -16.68 13.25
N ASN A 47 8.84 -17.08 13.65
CA ASN A 47 9.30 -16.88 15.02
C ASN A 47 9.54 -15.38 15.31
N ASN A 48 9.41 -14.98 16.57
CA ASN A 48 9.52 -13.57 16.97
C ASN A 48 10.88 -12.94 16.62
N GLU A 49 11.96 -13.70 16.62
CA GLU A 49 13.32 -13.20 16.32
C GLU A 49 13.44 -12.75 14.86
N LYS A 50 12.99 -13.58 13.92
CA LYS A 50 13.00 -13.27 12.49
C LYS A 50 12.08 -12.11 12.18
N LEU A 51 10.95 -12.00 12.88
CA LEU A 51 10.06 -10.85 12.78
C LEU A 51 10.73 -9.55 13.21
N VAL A 52 11.41 -9.56 14.36
CA VAL A 52 12.13 -8.38 14.87
C VAL A 52 13.18 -7.93 13.87
N THR A 53 13.96 -8.85 13.29
CA THR A 53 14.97 -8.51 12.27
C THR A 53 14.36 -7.81 11.05
N VAL A 54 13.20 -8.26 10.59
CA VAL A 54 12.48 -7.66 9.46
C VAL A 54 11.99 -6.26 9.80
N LEU A 55 11.33 -6.11 10.96
CA LEU A 55 10.80 -4.82 11.39
C LEU A 55 11.89 -3.80 11.72
N SER A 56 13.08 -4.25 12.14
CA SER A 56 14.22 -3.37 12.38
C SER A 56 14.91 -2.88 11.10
N ASN A 57 14.59 -3.45 9.93
CA ASN A 57 15.17 -3.06 8.64
C ASN A 57 14.05 -2.86 7.60
N PRO A 58 13.24 -1.80 7.73
CA PRO A 58 12.08 -1.56 6.88
C PRO A 58 12.41 -1.48 5.39
N ASP A 59 13.62 -1.01 5.05
CA ASP A 59 14.10 -0.91 3.66
C ASP A 59 14.26 -2.28 2.97
N LEU A 60 14.23 -3.39 3.74
CA LEU A 60 14.23 -4.74 3.19
C LEU A 60 12.82 -5.26 2.92
N ILE A 61 11.76 -4.55 3.33
CA ILE A 61 10.38 -5.01 3.18
C ILE A 61 9.84 -4.57 1.82
N ILE A 62 9.66 -5.55 0.93
CA ILE A 62 9.03 -5.34 -0.37
C ILE A 62 7.54 -5.66 -0.25
N LYS A 63 6.69 -4.62 -0.27
CA LYS A 63 5.24 -4.78 -0.16
C LYS A 63 4.68 -5.38 -1.44
N CYS A 64 3.98 -6.50 -1.32
CA CYS A 64 3.29 -7.13 -2.44
C CYS A 64 1.85 -6.56 -2.50
N ARG A 65 1.70 -5.38 -3.11
CA ARG A 65 0.37 -4.79 -3.34
C ARG A 65 -0.31 -5.53 -4.50
N ASN A 66 -1.14 -6.52 -4.19
CA ASN A 66 -1.79 -7.33 -5.22
C ASN A 66 -3.01 -6.59 -5.82
N PHE A 67 -2.78 -5.74 -6.82
CA PHE A 67 -3.84 -5.12 -7.59
C PHE A 67 -4.47 -6.10 -8.59
N SER A 68 -5.79 -6.10 -8.68
CA SER A 68 -6.55 -6.78 -9.71
C SER A 68 -6.16 -6.30 -11.11
N GLN A 69 -6.46 -7.10 -12.13
CA GLN A 69 -6.21 -6.72 -13.53
C GLN A 69 -6.91 -5.39 -13.89
N LYS A 70 -8.15 -5.20 -13.42
CA LYS A 70 -8.91 -3.96 -13.56
C LYS A 70 -8.15 -2.75 -12.98
N GLU A 71 -7.68 -2.86 -11.73
CA GLU A 71 -6.94 -1.78 -11.07
C GLU A 71 -5.61 -1.47 -11.80
N LYS A 72 -4.89 -2.50 -12.27
CA LYS A 72 -3.67 -2.31 -13.06
C LYS A 72 -3.94 -1.57 -14.38
N GLU A 73 -5.02 -1.88 -15.07
CA GLU A 73 -5.42 -1.17 -16.29
C GLU A 73 -5.79 0.29 -16.03
N ILE A 74 -6.50 0.55 -14.92
CA ILE A 74 -6.82 1.91 -14.47
C ILE A 74 -5.52 2.68 -14.19
N LEU A 75 -4.57 2.11 -13.45
CA LEU A 75 -3.28 2.74 -13.17
C LEU A 75 -2.50 3.08 -14.45
N LYS A 76 -2.48 2.18 -15.43
CA LYS A 76 -1.86 2.44 -16.75
C LYS A 76 -2.55 3.58 -17.49
N ALA A 77 -3.89 3.62 -17.49
CA ALA A 77 -4.64 4.68 -18.13
C ALA A 77 -4.39 6.04 -17.47
N LEU A 78 -4.40 6.10 -16.13
CA LEU A 78 -4.10 7.31 -15.35
C LEU A 78 -2.70 7.84 -15.65
N TYR A 79 -1.71 6.95 -15.68
CA TYR A 79 -0.33 7.31 -16.01
C TYR A 79 -0.20 7.87 -17.42
N THR A 80 -0.89 7.26 -18.39
CA THR A 80 -0.96 7.75 -19.78
C THR A 80 -1.59 9.15 -19.85
N LEU A 81 -2.53 9.47 -18.96
CA LEU A 81 -3.17 10.78 -18.85
C LEU A 81 -2.35 11.80 -18.03
N GLY A 82 -1.16 11.43 -17.54
CA GLY A 82 -0.26 12.32 -16.81
C GLY A 82 -0.46 12.37 -15.30
N PHE A 83 -1.31 11.50 -14.73
CA PHE A 83 -1.40 11.34 -13.28
C PHE A 83 -0.32 10.39 -12.78
N ILE A 84 0.45 10.82 -11.77
CA ILE A 84 1.65 10.12 -11.29
C ILE A 84 1.39 9.48 -9.92
N TYR A 85 0.55 10.12 -9.10
CA TYR A 85 0.32 9.69 -7.72
C TYR A 85 -1.15 9.38 -7.47
N VAL A 86 -1.39 8.42 -6.58
CA VAL A 86 -2.72 8.10 -6.04
C VAL A 86 -2.66 8.21 -4.53
N ALA A 87 -3.67 8.82 -3.91
CA ALA A 87 -3.79 8.82 -2.47
C ALA A 87 -5.27 8.75 -2.06
N ARG A 88 -5.51 8.24 -0.85
CA ARG A 88 -6.85 8.19 -0.27
C ARG A 88 -6.97 9.23 0.82
N ASP A 89 -7.99 10.07 0.75
CA ASP A 89 -8.33 11.04 1.78
C ASP A 89 -8.97 10.37 3.00
N LYS A 90 -9.07 11.10 4.12
CA LYS A 90 -9.61 10.59 5.38
C LYS A 90 -11.06 10.10 5.28
N ASN A 91 -11.82 10.64 4.34
CA ASN A 91 -13.20 10.25 4.06
C ASN A 91 -13.32 9.07 3.06
N SER A 92 -12.24 8.30 2.90
CA SER A 92 -12.12 7.18 1.96
C SER A 92 -12.14 7.56 0.48
N THR A 93 -12.15 8.86 0.13
CA THR A 93 -12.13 9.30 -1.27
C THR A 93 -10.76 9.03 -1.89
N LEU A 94 -10.72 8.23 -2.95
CA LEU A 94 -9.53 8.03 -3.75
C LEU A 94 -9.33 9.21 -4.70
N CYS A 95 -8.12 9.73 -4.74
CA CYS A 95 -7.73 10.88 -5.55
C CYS A 95 -6.45 10.58 -6.32
N VAL A 96 -6.32 11.18 -7.50
CA VAL A 96 -5.12 11.11 -8.32
C VAL A 96 -4.54 12.49 -8.56
N TYR A 97 -3.22 12.55 -8.68
CA TYR A 97 -2.45 13.79 -8.70
C TYR A 97 -1.38 13.78 -9.79
N THR A 98 -1.22 14.90 -10.48
CA THR A 98 -0.15 15.09 -11.49
C THR A 98 1.18 15.51 -10.87
N SER A 99 1.19 15.85 -9.58
CA SER A 99 2.36 16.29 -8.82
C SER A 99 2.30 15.71 -7.41
N LEU A 100 3.44 15.53 -6.75
CA LEU A 100 3.52 14.95 -5.42
C LEU A 100 2.61 15.70 -4.43
N PRO A 101 1.55 15.06 -3.88
CA PRO A 101 0.70 15.71 -2.90
C PRO A 101 1.31 15.71 -1.50
N ASN A 102 0.94 16.71 -0.71
CA ASN A 102 1.18 16.80 0.72
C ASN A 102 -0.08 16.41 1.50
N LYS A 103 0.10 15.63 2.55
CA LYS A 103 -0.98 15.19 3.44
C LYS A 103 -1.23 16.22 4.54
N ASP A 104 -2.48 16.50 4.84
CA ASP A 104 -2.88 17.33 5.99
C ASP A 104 -3.79 16.55 6.97
N LYS A 105 -4.63 17.24 7.74
CA LYS A 105 -5.52 16.61 8.73
C LYS A 105 -6.75 15.92 8.13
N VAL A 106 -7.09 16.23 6.88
CA VAL A 106 -8.36 15.83 6.24
C VAL A 106 -8.17 15.17 4.88
N GLY A 107 -7.08 15.47 4.16
CA GLY A 107 -6.86 14.95 2.83
C GLY A 107 -5.46 15.19 2.30
N TRP A 108 -5.30 14.88 1.02
CA TRP A 108 -4.09 15.10 0.26
C TRP A 108 -4.29 16.28 -0.71
N HIS A 109 -3.28 17.14 -0.81
CA HIS A 109 -3.33 18.38 -1.57
C HIS A 109 -2.06 18.57 -2.39
N CYS A 110 -2.18 19.01 -3.63
CA CYS A 110 -1.03 19.36 -4.46
C CYS A 110 -1.24 20.72 -5.15
N ALA A 111 -0.15 21.32 -5.62
CA ALA A 111 -0.22 22.50 -6.48
C ALA A 111 -0.67 22.18 -7.92
N GLY A 112 -0.52 20.93 -8.36
CA GLY A 112 -0.95 20.45 -9.67
C GLY A 112 -2.42 20.07 -9.75
N HIS A 113 -2.79 19.33 -10.80
CA HIS A 113 -4.15 18.86 -11.01
C HIS A 113 -4.48 17.68 -10.10
N ARG A 114 -5.70 17.71 -9.56
CA ARG A 114 -6.31 16.65 -8.76
C ARG A 114 -7.61 16.20 -9.42
N LEU A 115 -7.83 14.91 -9.49
CA LEU A 115 -9.12 14.31 -9.84
C LEU A 115 -9.59 13.39 -8.72
N SER A 116 -10.87 13.46 -8.37
CA SER A 116 -11.48 12.61 -7.36
C SER A 116 -12.24 11.45 -8.01
N PHE A 117 -12.16 10.26 -7.43
CA PHE A 117 -12.87 9.08 -7.95
C PHE A 117 -14.33 9.05 -7.49
N VAL A 118 -14.73 9.96 -6.58
CA VAL A 118 -16.15 10.15 -6.21
C VAL A 118 -16.98 10.53 -7.43
N ASP A 119 -16.36 11.13 -8.44
CA ASP A 119 -16.99 11.53 -9.69
C ASP A 119 -17.15 10.37 -10.69
N LEU A 120 -16.66 9.16 -10.38
CA LEU A 120 -16.68 8.00 -11.25
C LEU A 120 -17.60 6.89 -10.69
N PRO A 121 -18.77 6.63 -11.31
CA PRO A 121 -19.79 5.72 -10.77
C PRO A 121 -19.38 4.23 -10.72
N PHE A 122 -18.23 3.87 -11.30
CA PHE A 122 -17.73 2.49 -11.39
C PHE A 122 -16.76 2.10 -10.27
N PHE A 123 -16.53 2.99 -9.30
CA PHE A 123 -15.60 2.75 -8.19
C PHE A 123 -16.33 2.40 -6.89
N GLY A 124 -16.07 1.20 -6.39
CA GLY A 124 -16.41 0.81 -5.03
C GLY A 124 -15.46 1.50 -4.07
N LYS A 125 -15.94 2.52 -3.36
CA LYS A 125 -15.13 3.37 -2.47
C LYS A 125 -14.21 2.59 -1.54
N GLU A 126 -14.60 1.43 -1.03
CA GLU A 126 -13.79 0.66 -0.06
C GLU A 126 -13.17 -0.61 -0.63
N VAL A 127 -13.54 -1.01 -1.85
CA VAL A 127 -13.13 -2.28 -2.45
C VAL A 127 -12.03 -2.07 -3.48
N ASP A 128 -12.18 -1.06 -4.35
CA ASP A 128 -11.16 -0.71 -5.32
C ASP A 128 -10.03 0.06 -4.63
N PHE A 129 -8.80 -0.29 -4.98
CA PHE A 129 -7.55 0.24 -4.45
C PHE A 129 -7.44 0.11 -2.92
N LYS A 130 -7.87 -1.03 -2.37
CA LYS A 130 -7.83 -1.30 -0.91
C LYS A 130 -6.42 -1.20 -0.28
N TYR A 131 -5.39 -1.33 -1.10
CA TYR A 131 -3.97 -1.23 -0.70
C TYR A 131 -3.44 0.21 -0.67
N ILE A 132 -4.26 1.21 -0.99
CA ILE A 132 -3.93 2.63 -0.91
C ILE A 132 -4.79 3.21 0.21
N ARG A 133 -4.18 3.54 1.34
CA ARG A 133 -4.90 3.86 2.59
C ARG A 133 -4.71 5.30 3.01
N TRP A 134 -5.65 5.83 3.79
CA TRP A 134 -5.44 7.12 4.44
C TRP A 134 -4.23 7.07 5.38
N GLU A 135 -3.94 5.93 6.01
CA GLU A 135 -2.81 5.80 6.94
C GLU A 135 -1.44 5.86 6.27
N ASP A 136 -1.35 5.68 4.94
CA ASP A 136 -0.08 5.70 4.21
C ASP A 136 0.64 7.03 4.44
N GLU A 137 1.94 6.98 4.73
CA GLU A 137 2.76 8.18 4.96
C GLU A 137 3.08 8.93 3.67
N LYS A 138 3.15 8.20 2.56
CA LYS A 138 3.44 8.69 1.22
C LYS A 138 2.30 8.31 0.28
N PRO A 139 2.02 9.13 -0.75
CA PRO A 139 1.07 8.74 -1.78
C PRO A 139 1.65 7.56 -2.56
N PHE A 140 0.78 6.74 -3.13
CA PHE A 140 1.16 5.63 -3.99
C PHE A 140 1.72 6.16 -5.33
N ASP A 141 2.89 5.66 -5.73
CA ASP A 141 3.57 6.10 -6.96
C ASP A 141 3.27 5.13 -8.11
N ILE A 142 2.47 5.61 -9.07
CA ILE A 142 2.04 4.80 -10.21
C ILE A 142 3.25 4.43 -11.08
N LYS A 143 4.19 5.38 -11.25
CA LYS A 143 5.37 5.16 -12.09
C LYS A 143 6.22 4.06 -11.50
N ALA A 144 6.56 4.15 -10.21
CA ALA A 144 7.36 3.14 -9.52
C ALA A 144 6.71 1.75 -9.62
N PHE A 145 5.39 1.68 -9.40
CA PHE A 145 4.64 0.43 -9.51
C PHE A 145 4.68 -0.18 -10.91
N LEU A 146 4.53 0.63 -11.97
CA LEU A 146 4.54 0.17 -13.35
C LEU A 146 5.95 -0.25 -13.82
N GLU A 147 7.00 0.45 -13.38
CA GLU A 147 8.39 0.13 -13.70
C GLU A 147 8.89 -1.14 -13.00
N CYS A 148 8.30 -1.50 -11.85
CA CYS A 148 8.66 -2.69 -11.07
C CYS A 148 7.67 -3.87 -11.24
N GLU A 149 6.86 -3.90 -12.30
CA GLU A 149 5.87 -4.97 -12.62
C GLU A 149 4.85 -5.29 -11.52
N GLY A 150 4.66 -4.42 -10.53
CA GLY A 150 3.71 -4.63 -9.44
C GLY A 150 4.27 -4.64 -8.02
N TYR A 151 5.54 -4.27 -7.83
CA TYR A 151 6.20 -4.20 -6.52
C TYR A 151 6.67 -2.76 -6.26
N GLU A 152 6.45 -2.20 -5.07
CA GLU A 152 7.12 -0.96 -4.65
C GLU A 152 8.37 -1.34 -3.84
N ASN A 153 9.49 -0.68 -4.15
CA ASN A 153 10.70 -0.66 -3.32
C ASN A 153 10.52 0.25 -2.10
#